data_AF-A0A7C3GLR7-F1
#
_entry.id   AF-A0A7C3GLR7-F1
#
_cell.length_a   1.000
_cell.length_b   1.000
_cell.length_c   1.000
_cell.angle_alpha   90.00
_cell.angle_beta   90.00
_cell.angle_gamma   90.00
#
_symmetry.space_group_name_H-M   'P 1'
#
loop_
_entity.id
_entity.type
_entity.pdbx_description
1 polymer ?
#
loop_
_entity_poly.entity_id
_entity_poly.type
_entity_poly.pdbx_seq_one_letter_code
_entity_poly.pdbx_strand_id
1 'polypeptide(L)' 'MKSQHAPRSPNPVDIHVGTRVRLRRQVLKMSQEKLGDQLGVTFQQV' A
#
# COMPACT_ATOMS: atom_id res chain seq x y z
N MET A 1 -6.47 -4.51 -28.50
CA MET A 1 -6.86 -3.71 -27.32
C MET A 1 -5.64 -2.95 -26.84
N LYS A 2 -5.70 -1.61 -26.76
CA LYS A 2 -4.57 -0.79 -26.28
C LYS A 2 -4.54 -0.88 -24.75
N SER A 3 -3.43 -1.35 -24.19
CA SER A 3 -3.17 -1.41 -22.76
C SER A 3 -3.27 0.01 -22.17
N GLN A 4 -4.29 0.28 -21.35
CA GLN A 4 -4.51 1.60 -20.71
C GLN A 4 -3.61 1.81 -19.48
N HIS A 5 -2.33 1.48 -19.56
CA HIS A 5 -1.36 1.92 -18.57
C HIS A 5 -0.36 2.84 -19.25
N ALA A 6 -0.56 4.15 -19.06
CA ALA A 6 0.52 5.09 -19.26
C ALA A 6 1.69 4.63 -18.38
N PRO A 7 2.94 4.54 -18.88
CA PRO A 7 4.06 3.93 -18.17
C PRO A 7 4.39 4.53 -16.79
N ARG A 8 3.76 5.65 -16.42
CA ARG A 8 4.00 6.40 -15.18
C ARG A 8 2.77 6.49 -14.26
N SER A 9 1.65 5.89 -14.64
CA SER A 9 0.45 5.87 -13.79
C SER A 9 0.50 4.68 -12.85
N PRO A 10 0.24 4.86 -11.54
CA PRO A 10 0.11 3.74 -10.61
C PRO A 10 -0.99 2.78 -11.06
N ASN A 11 -0.81 1.48 -10.81
CA ASN A 11 -1.86 0.51 -11.08
C ASN A 11 -3.08 0.84 -10.20
N PRO A 12 -4.32 0.86 -10.74
CA PRO A 12 -5.53 1.06 -9.95
C PRO A 12 -5.64 0.13 -8.74
N VAL A 13 -5.11 -1.10 -8.85
CA VAL A 13 -5.06 -2.06 -7.74
C VAL A 13 -4.17 -1.55 -6.60
N ASP A 14 -2.99 -1.02 -6.90
CA ASP A 14 -2.05 -0.49 -5.90
C ASP A 14 -2.68 0.67 -5.12
N ILE A 15 -3.39 1.56 -5.83
CA ILE A 15 -4.10 2.70 -5.22
C ILE A 15 -5.18 2.19 -4.26
N HIS A 16 -5.98 1.21 -4.72
CA HIS A 16 -7.07 0.67 -3.93
C HIS A 16 -6.57 -0.04 -2.66
N VAL A 17 -5.60 -0.95 -2.81
CA VAL A 17 -5.03 -1.73 -1.71
C VAL A 17 -4.30 -0.81 -0.73
N GLY A 18 -3.44 0.09 -1.22
CA GLY A 18 -2.70 1.04 -0.39
C GLY A 18 -3.62 1.93 0.46
N THR A 19 -4.73 2.39 -0.12
CA THR A 19 -5.76 3.16 0.61
C THR A 19 -6.37 2.35 1.76
N ARG A 20 -6.71 1.07 1.52
CA ARG A 20 -7.30 0.20 2.54
C ARG A 20 -6.31 -0.13 3.67
N VAL A 21 -5.06 -0.43 3.32
CA VAL A 21 -3.98 -0.67 4.29
C VAL A 21 -3.79 0.56 5.18
N ARG A 22 -3.68 1.76 4.60
CA ARG A 22 -3.56 3.02 5.34
C ARG A 22 -4.72 3.24 6.30
N LEU A 23 -5.95 3.11 5.82
CA LEU A 23 -7.15 3.30 6.64
C LEU A 23 -7.16 2.32 7.83
N ARG A 24 -6.90 1.04 7.58
CA ARG A 24 -6.86 0.02 8.65
C ARG A 24 -5.79 0.34 9.68
N ARG A 25 -4.59 0.71 9.24
CA ARG A 25 -3.48 1.11 10.11
C ARG A 25 -3.86 2.29 11.02
N GLN A 26 -4.53 3.31 10.47
CA GLN A 26 -4.99 4.47 11.23
C GLN A 26 -6.05 4.11 12.28
N VAL A 27 -7.04 3.28 11.92
CA VAL A 27 -8.07 2.79 12.85
C VAL A 27 -7.45 2.03 14.02
N LEU A 28 -6.40 1.23 13.75
CA LEU A 28 -5.66 0.48 14.77
C LEU A 28 -4.62 1.34 15.52
N LYS A 29 -4.49 2.63 15.20
CA LYS A 29 -3.47 3.54 15.75
C LYS A 29 -2.05 2.97 15.65
N MET A 30 -1.75 2.32 14.53
CA MET A 30 -0.49 1.62 14.28
C MET A 30 0.47 2.48 13.43
N SER A 31 1.77 2.44 13.69
CA SER A 31 2.79 3.07 12.82
C SER A 31 3.05 2.21 11.56
N GLN A 32 3.66 2.78 10.52
CA GLN A 32 4.06 2.00 9.34
C GLN A 32 5.14 0.96 9.68
N GLU A 33 6.10 1.32 10.54
CA GLU A 33 7.12 0.40 11.06
C GLU A 33 6.50 -0.80 11.76
N LYS A 34 5.51 -0.56 12.64
CA LYS A 34 4.83 -1.65 13.33
C LYS A 34 4.04 -2.56 12.40
N LEU A 35 3.51 -2.02 11.30
CA LEU A 35 2.86 -2.81 10.25
C LEU A 35 3.90 -3.69 9.52
N GLY A 36 5.06 -3.13 9.18
CA GLY A 36 6.17 -3.87 8.55
C GLY A 36 6.62 -5.05 9.40
N ASP A 37 6.86 -4.82 10.70
CA ASP A 37 7.23 -5.86 11.65
C ASP A 37 6.22 -7.03 11.68
N GLN A 38 4.92 -6.72 11.67
CA GLN A 38 3.85 -7.72 11.70
C GLN A 38 3.72 -8.50 10.39
N LEU A 39 4.10 -7.89 9.27
CA LEU A 39 4.10 -8.52 7.94
C LEU A 39 5.43 -9.25 7.63
N GLY A 40 6.46 -9.07 8.45
CA GLY A 40 7.79 -9.62 8.19
C GLY A 40 8.51 -8.94 7.02
N VAL A 41 8.21 -7.66 6.76
CA VAL A 41 8.82 -6.84 5.68
C VAL A 41 9.52 -5.62 6.26
N THR A 42 10.44 -5.03 5.51
CA THR A 42 11.15 -3.83 5.97
C THR A 42 10.24 -2.60 5.91
N PHE A 43 10.58 -1.57 6.69
CA PHE A 43 9.85 -0.29 6.68
C PHE A 43 9.76 0.34 5.29
N GLN A 44 10.82 0.23 4.47
CA GLN A 44 10.86 0.79 3.12
C GLN A 44 9.94 0.05 2.14
N GLN A 45 9.51 -1.17 2.46
CA GLN A 45 8.59 -1.97 1.65
C GLN A 45 7.11 -1.71 1.98
N VAL A 46 6.81 -0.99 3.07
CA VAL A 46 5.45 -0.65 3.55
C VAL A 46 4.96 0.67 2.96
#